data_AF-A0A3N5FUX6-F1
#
_entry.id   AF-A0A3N5FUX6-F1
#
_cell.length_a   1.000
_cell.length_b   1.000
_cell.length_c   1.000
_cell.angle_alpha   90.00
_cell.angle_beta   90.00
_cell.angle_gamma   90.00
#
_symmetry.space_group_name_H-M   'P 1'
#
loop_
_entity.id
_entity.type
_entity.pdbx_description
1 polymer ?
#
loop_
_entity_poly.entity_id
_entity_poly.type
_entity_poly.pdbx_seq_one_letter_code
_entity_poly.pdbx_strand_id
1 'polypeptide(L)' 'DRGGLRYCINSAALRFIHRDDMEAEGYRDYLNQVEEVR' A
#
# COMPACT_ATOMS: atom_id res chain seq x y z
N ASP A 1 -22.19 -9.27 -3.28
CA ASP A 1 -21.10 -9.47 -4.26
C ASP A 1 -19.75 -9.08 -3.67
N ARG A 2 -18.84 -10.05 -3.54
CA ARG A 2 -17.53 -9.90 -2.88
C ARG A 2 -16.44 -9.55 -3.90
N GLY A 3 -16.36 -8.29 -4.34
CA GLY A 3 -15.15 -7.78 -5.03
C GLY A 3 -14.75 -8.55 -6.31
N GLY A 4 -15.57 -8.48 -7.36
CA GLY A 4 -15.28 -9.09 -8.68
C GLY A 4 -14.36 -8.26 -9.58
N LEU A 5 -13.72 -7.21 -9.06
CA LEU A 5 -12.83 -6.33 -9.83
C LEU A 5 -11.37 -6.79 -9.67
N ARG A 6 -10.67 -6.92 -10.80
CA ARG A 6 -9.22 -7.19 -10.82
C ARG A 6 -8.48 -5.98 -11.38
N TYR A 7 -7.72 -5.31 -10.53
CA TYR A 7 -6.83 -4.23 -10.94
C TYR A 7 -5.51 -4.81 -11.47
N CYS A 8 -5.34 -4.82 -12.79
CA CYS A 8 -4.09 -5.22 -13.43
C CYS A 8 -3.10 -4.03 -13.43
N ILE A 9 -2.14 -4.05 -12.50
CA ILE A 9 -1.09 -3.03 -12.39
C ILE A 9 0.26 -3.66 -12.75
N ASN A 10 1.07 -2.95 -13.53
CA ASN A 10 2.41 -3.38 -13.90
C ASN A 10 3.39 -3.19 -12.74
N SER A 11 4.24 -4.18 -12.45
CA SER A 11 5.20 -4.11 -11.35
C SER A 11 6.30 -3.07 -11.56
N ALA A 12 6.70 -2.80 -12.81
CA ALA A 12 7.70 -1.77 -13.12
C ALA A 12 7.19 -0.35 -12.88
N ALA A 13 5.87 -0.17 -12.72
CA ALA A 13 5.25 1.10 -12.35
C ALA A 13 5.08 1.28 -10.84
N LEU A 14 5.45 0.28 -10.03
CA LEU A 14 5.26 0.27 -8.57
C LEU A 14 6.60 0.18 -7.84
N ARG A 15 6.67 0.81 -6.67
CA ARG A 15 7.73 0.62 -5.68
C ARG A 15 7.08 0.27 -4.35
N PHE A 16 7.55 -0.80 -3.72
CA PHE A 16 7.10 -1.17 -2.40
C PHE A 16 7.77 -0.28 -1.34
N ILE A 17 6.99 0.16 -0.36
CA ILE A 17 7.45 0.90 0.82
C ILE A 17 6.96 0.09 2.03
N HIS A 18 7.89 -0.36 2.87
CA HIS A 18 7.52 -1.05 4.10
C HIS A 18 6.81 -0.08 5.05
N ARG A 19 5.79 -0.55 5.78
CA ARG A 19 4.98 0.31 6.65
C ARG A 19 5.84 1.15 7.61
N ASP A 20 6.84 0.52 8.20
CA ASP A 20 7.72 1.16 9.19
C ASP A 20 8.60 2.27 8.57
N ASP A 21 8.80 2.24 7.24
CA ASP A 21 9.56 3.25 6.51
C ASP A 21 8.67 4.38 5.96
N MET A 22 7.33 4.18 5.93
CA MET A 22 6.40 5.12 5.30
C MET A 22 6.49 6.53 5.89
N GLU A 23 6.67 6.66 7.20
CA GLU A 23 6.80 7.97 7.83
C GLU A 23 8.08 8.68 7.39
N ALA A 24 9.21 7.98 7.44
CA ALA A 24 10.51 8.52 7.06
C ALA A 24 10.56 8.91 5.57
N GLU A 25 9.83 8.19 4.72
CA GLU A 25 9.68 8.49 3.30
C GLU A 25 8.61 9.55 2.98
N GLY A 26 7.92 10.09 3.99
CA GLY A 26 6.95 11.20 3.81
C GLY A 26 5.50 10.77 3.53
N TYR A 27 5.16 9.51 3.76
CA TYR A 27 3.83 8.92 3.53
C TYR A 27 3.00 8.75 4.83
N ARG A 28 3.31 9.53 5.88
CA ARG A 28 2.62 9.46 7.20
C ARG A 28 1.10 9.53 7.09
N ASP A 29 0.56 10.36 6.21
CA ASP A 29 -0.89 10.59 6.05
C ASP A 29 -1.66 9.33 5.61
N TYR A 30 -0.97 8.33 5.07
CA TYR A 30 -1.56 7.07 4.59
C TYR A 30 -1.43 5.92 5.59
N LEU A 31 -0.78 6.13 6.75
CA LEU A 31 -0.56 5.07 7.75
C LEU A 31 -1.88 4.47 8.29
N ASN A 32 -2.97 5.23 8.29
CA ASN A 32 -4.29 4.75 8.71
C ASN A 32 -5.02 3.91 7.65
N GLN A 33 -4.51 3.85 6.42
CA GLN A 33 -5.09 3.05 5.32
C GLN A 33 -4.43 1.68 5.19
N VAL A 34 -3.38 1.41 5.96
CA VAL A 34 -2.65 0.15 5.98
C VAL A 34 -2.81 -0.52 7.34
N GLU A 35 -3.32 -1.75 7.33
CA GLU A 35 -3.52 -2.54 8.54
C GLU A 35 -2.19 -3.09 9.07
N GLU A 36 -2.06 -3.25 10.39
CA GLU A 36 -0.98 -4.06 10.95
C GLU A 36 -1.25 -5.53 10.66
N VAL A 37 -0.25 -6.22 10.11
CA VAL A 37 -0.35 -7.66 9.85
C VAL A 37 -0.39 -8.39 11.19
N ARG A 38 -1.50 -9.11 11.44
CA ARG A 38 -1.68 -10.00 12.59
C ARG A 38 -1.06 -11.37 12.37
#